data_AF-A0A554JK12-F1
#
_entry.id   AF-A0A554JK12-F1
#
_cell.length_a   1.000
_cell.length_b   1.000
_cell.length_c   1.000
_cell.angle_alpha   90.00
_cell.angle_beta   90.00
_cell.angle_gamma   90.00
#
_symmetry.space_group_name_H-M   'P 1'
#
loop_
_entity.id
_entity.type
_entity.pdbx_description
1 polymer ?
#
loop_
_entity_poly.entity_id
_entity_poly.type
_entity_poly.pdbx_seq_one_letter_code
_entity_poly.pdbx_strand_id
1 'polypeptide(L)' 'MNSNIRIKERKGMVMPIGKIGQRRQVVIPKDIFDELGLEVGGFVEVQKVKGTVVIK' A
#
# COMPACT_ATOMS: atom_id res chain seq x y z
N MET A 1 -21.15 -4.08 14.79
CA MET A 1 -20.36 -2.82 14.82
C MET A 1 -18.89 -3.24 14.81
N ASN A 2 -18.24 -3.20 13.65
CA ASN A 2 -17.03 -4.00 13.42
C ASN A 2 -15.76 -3.25 13.82
N SER A 3 -15.31 -3.58 15.04
CA SER A 3 -13.96 -3.92 15.47
C SER A 3 -12.79 -3.08 14.95
N ASN A 4 -12.40 -2.09 15.77
CA ASN A 4 -11.09 -1.44 15.77
C ASN A 4 -9.98 -2.46 16.07
N ILE A 5 -9.28 -2.94 15.04
CA ILE A 5 -8.06 -3.74 15.22
C ILE A 5 -6.89 -2.76 15.38
N ARG A 6 -6.54 -2.45 16.63
CA ARG A 6 -5.28 -1.79 16.99
C ARG A 6 -4.19 -2.85 17.10
N ILE A 7 -3.41 -3.04 16.04
CA ILE A 7 -2.18 -3.85 16.11
C ILE A 7 -1.09 -2.98 16.76
N LYS A 8 -0.67 -3.38 17.95
CA LYS A 8 0.51 -2.86 18.65
C LYS A 8 1.70 -3.80 18.37
N GLU A 9 2.86 -3.19 18.13
CA GLU A 9 4.24 -3.69 18.29
C GLU A 9 4.95 -4.42 17.13
N ARG A 10 5.93 -3.72 16.52
CA ARG A 10 7.39 -3.79 16.82
C ARG A 10 8.02 -2.45 16.38
N LYS A 11 9.07 -1.98 17.07
CA LYS A 11 9.84 -0.78 16.67
C LYS A 11 10.77 -1.13 15.48
N GLY A 12 10.17 -1.50 14.36
CA GLY A 12 10.76 -1.75 13.05
C GLY A 12 9.80 -1.16 12.02
N MET A 13 10.31 -0.64 10.89
CA MET A 13 9.53 0.04 9.83
C MET A 13 8.12 -0.53 9.73
N VAL A 14 7.13 0.27 10.12
CA VAL A 14 5.73 -0.12 10.12
C VAL A 14 5.33 -0.30 8.67
N MET A 15 5.23 -1.55 8.22
CA MET A 15 4.74 -1.86 6.88
C MET A 15 3.21 -1.73 6.90
N PRO A 16 2.62 -0.72 6.23
CA PRO A 16 1.18 -0.56 6.24
C PRO A 16 0.52 -1.76 5.56
N ILE A 17 -0.43 -2.40 6.26
CA ILE A 17 -1.19 -3.54 5.71
C ILE A 17 -2.50 -3.00 5.15
N GLY A 18 -2.65 -3.06 3.83
CA GLY A 18 -3.87 -2.71 3.11
C GLY A 18 -4.66 -3.96 2.69
N LYS A 19 -5.99 -3.81 2.56
CA LYS A 19 -6.86 -4.84 1.97
C LYS A 19 -6.93 -4.66 0.46
N ILE A 20 -6.90 -5.75 -0.30
CA ILE A 20 -7.23 -5.72 -1.73
C ILE A 20 -8.73 -5.47 -1.88
N GLY A 21 -9.07 -4.36 -2.54
CA GLY A 21 -10.43 -3.95 -2.84
C GLY A 21 -11.03 -4.67 -4.04
N GLN A 22 -12.21 -4.21 -4.46
CA GLN A 22 -12.84 -4.71 -5.68
C GLN A 22 -11.94 -4.48 -6.89
N ARG A 23 -12.12 -5.33 -7.92
CA ARG A 23 -11.34 -5.26 -9.16
C ARG A 23 -9.81 -5.39 -8.97
N ARG A 24 -9.34 -5.87 -7.81
CA ARG A 24 -7.92 -6.05 -7.45
C ARG A 24 -7.17 -4.74 -7.20
N GLN A 25 -7.87 -3.68 -6.81
CA GLN A 25 -7.25 -2.41 -6.46
C GLN A 25 -6.68 -2.43 -5.04
N VAL A 26 -5.57 -1.75 -4.83
CA VAL A 26 -5.02 -1.47 -3.50
C VAL A 26 -4.94 0.04 -3.32
N VAL A 27 -5.20 0.50 -2.09
CA VAL A 27 -4.98 1.89 -1.74
C VAL A 27 -3.51 2.04 -1.37
N ILE A 28 -2.79 2.93 -2.06
CA ILE A 28 -1.46 3.36 -1.65
C ILE A 28 -1.66 4.31 -0.46
N PRO A 29 -1.10 4.01 0.73
CA PRO A 29 -1.12 4.92 1.87
C PRO A 29 -0.58 6.31 1.52
N LYS A 30 -1.16 7.35 2.12
CA LYS A 30 -0.88 8.75 1.74
C LYS A 30 0.60 9.11 1.90
N ASP A 31 1.22 8.68 2.99
CA ASP A 31 2.65 8.85 3.26
C ASP A 31 3.51 8.27 2.14
N ILE A 32 3.24 7.03 1.71
CA ILE A 32 3.97 6.39 0.59
C ILE A 32 3.69 7.12 -0.73
N PHE A 33 2.45 7.53 -0.99
CA PHE A 33 2.07 8.25 -2.20
C PHE A 33 2.82 9.59 -2.31
N ASP A 34 2.87 10.35 -1.22
CA ASP A 34 3.55 11.64 -1.13
C ASP A 34 5.08 11.46 -1.21
N GLU A 35 5.65 10.46 -0.53
CA GLU A 35 7.10 10.15 -0.56
C GLU A 35 7.60 9.73 -1.94
N LEU A 36 6.78 9.00 -2.71
CA LEU A 36 7.10 8.58 -4.06
C LEU A 36 6.85 9.68 -5.10
N GLY A 37 6.27 10.83 -4.70
CA GLY A 37 5.96 11.94 -5.61
C GLY A 37 4.95 11.56 -6.69
N LEU A 38 4.02 10.67 -6.37
CA LEU A 38 2.98 10.23 -7.31
C LEU A 38 1.93 11.31 -7.51
N GLU A 39 1.26 11.27 -8.67
CA GLU A 39 0.19 12.21 -9.00
C GLU A 39 -1.10 11.47 -9.34
N VAL A 40 -2.24 12.05 -8.94
CA VAL A 40 -3.57 11.48 -9.22
C VAL A 40 -3.81 11.47 -10.73
N GLY A 41 -4.14 10.30 -11.27
CA GLY A 41 -4.31 10.10 -12.71
C GLY A 41 -3.02 9.85 -13.48
N GLY A 42 -1.87 9.84 -12.79
CA GLY A 42 -0.59 9.43 -13.35
C GLY A 42 -0.53 7.94 -13.69
N PHE A 43 0.42 7.58 -14.56
CA PHE A 43 0.72 6.19 -14.89
C PHE A 43 1.89 5.70 -14.04
N VAL A 44 1.87 4.41 -13.71
CA VAL A 44 2.96 3.71 -13.01
C VAL A 44 3.25 2.39 -13.70
N GLU A 45 4.48 1.92 -13.62
CA GLU A 45 4.85 0.59 -14.10
C GLU A 45 4.53 -0.45 -13.02
N VAL A 46 3.93 -1.58 -13.41
CA VAL A 46 3.62 -2.68 -12.49
C VAL A 46 4.33 -3.95 -12.93
N GLN A 47 5.21 -4.46 -12.08
CA GLN A 47 6.00 -5.68 -12.35
C GLN A 47 5.79 -6.74 -11.25
N LYS A 48 5.96 -8.03 -11.62
CA LYS A 48 6.06 -9.14 -10.66
C LYS A 48 7.52 -9.52 -10.47
N VAL A 49 8.03 -9.39 -9.25
CA VAL A 49 9.41 -9.76 -8.88
C VAL A 49 9.38 -10.71 -7.69
N LYS A 50 9.80 -11.96 -7.87
CA LYS A 50 9.89 -12.98 -6.80
C LYS A 50 8.64 -13.09 -5.91
N GLY A 51 7.45 -13.00 -6.51
CA GLY A 51 6.18 -13.07 -5.79
C GLY A 51 5.69 -11.74 -5.18
N THR A 52 6.44 -10.66 -5.38
CA THR A 52 6.10 -9.30 -4.96
C THR A 52 5.61 -8.48 -6.15
N VAL A 53 4.58 -7.65 -5.94
CA VAL A 53 4.18 -6.62 -6.92
C VAL A 53 5.03 -5.38 -6.65
N VAL A 54 5.80 -4.96 -7.64
CA VAL A 54 6.60 -3.74 -7.59
C VAL A 54 5.92 -2.70 -8.47
N ILE A 55 5.70 -1.51 -7.90
CA ILE A 55 5.16 -0.33 -8.59
C ILE A 55 6.31 0.66 -8.73
N LYS A 56 6.55 1.20 -9.93
CA LYS A 56 7.57 2.21 -10.21
C LYS A 56 6.98 3.43 -10.89
#